data_AF-A0A2J8RAA8-F1
#
_entry.id   AF-A0A2J8RAA8-F1
#
_cell.length_a   1.000
_cell.length_b   1.000
_cell.length_c   1.000
_cell.angle_alpha   90.00
_cell.angle_beta   90.00
_cell.angle_gamma   90.00
#
_symmetry.space_group_name_H-M   'P 1'
#
loop_
_entity.id
_entity.type
_entity.pdbx_description
1 polymer ?
#
loop_
_entity_poly.entity_id
_entity_poly.type
_entity_poly.pdbx_seq_one_letter_code
_entity_poly.pdbx_strand_id
1 'polypeptide(L)' 'FIKAGSRYEDSNNLGTTHLLRLTSSLTTKGASSFKITRGIEAVGGKLSVHSIFNQE' A
#
# COMPACT_ATOMS: atom_id res chain seq x y z
N PHE A 1 -4.16 5.03 10.02
CA PHE A 1 -5.16 4.95 8.93
C PHE A 1 -5.12 6.24 8.13
N ILE A 2 -5.25 6.16 6.81
CA ILE A 2 -5.23 7.32 5.91
C ILE A 2 -6.67 7.58 5.45
N LYS A 3 -7.13 8.85 5.50
CA LYS A 3 -8.42 9.27 4.94
C LYS A 3 -8.29 9.41 3.42
N ALA A 4 -8.23 8.27 2.74
CA ALA A 4 -8.15 8.13 1.29
C ALA A 4 -8.85 6.82 0.87
N GLY A 5 -9.04 6.60 -0.42
CA GLY A 5 -9.66 5.39 -0.96
C GLY A 5 -10.36 5.65 -2.29
N SER A 6 -11.01 4.62 -2.84
CA SER A 6 -11.60 4.68 -4.19
C SER A 6 -12.70 5.74 -4.34
N ARG A 7 -13.29 6.21 -3.25
CA ARG A 7 -14.24 7.34 -3.26
C ARG A 7 -13.61 8.65 -3.75
N TYR A 8 -12.31 8.82 -3.52
CA TYR A 8 -11.57 10.02 -3.90
C TYR A 8 -10.94 9.89 -5.29
N GLU A 9 -11.27 8.83 -6.04
CA GLU A 9 -10.86 8.67 -7.42
C GLU A 9 -11.80 9.45 -8.36
N ASP A 10 -11.25 9.93 -9.47
CA ASP A 10 -11.96 10.47 -10.63
C ASP A 10 -11.84 9.52 -11.82
N SER A 11 -12.48 9.86 -12.94
CA SER A 11 -12.48 9.02 -14.14
C SER A 11 -11.09 8.73 -14.72
N ASN A 12 -10.09 9.56 -14.44
CA ASN A 12 -8.73 9.42 -14.96
C ASN A 12 -7.85 8.53 -14.07
N ASN A 13 -8.25 8.26 -12.83
CA ASN A 13 -7.43 7.54 -11.85
C ASN A 13 -8.19 6.40 -11.13
N LEU A 14 -9.24 5.89 -11.78
CA LEU A 14 -9.97 4.70 -11.34
C LEU A 14 -9.02 3.52 -11.09
N GLY A 15 -9.13 2.91 -9.91
CA GLY A 15 -8.33 1.76 -9.50
C GLY A 15 -6.95 2.09 -8.94
N THR A 16 -6.56 3.37 -8.83
CA THR A 16 -5.28 3.77 -8.22
C THR A 16 -5.17 3.36 -6.75
N THR A 17 -6.26 3.37 -6.00
CA THR A 17 -6.34 2.86 -4.63
C THR A 17 -5.99 1.38 -4.58
N HIS A 18 -6.48 0.60 -5.56
CA HIS A 18 -6.17 -0.82 -5.64
C HIS A 18 -4.70 -1.05 -5.99
N LEU A 19 -4.19 -0.28 -6.95
CA LEU A 19 -2.78 -0.32 -7.31
C LEU A 19 -1.88 0.04 -6.11
N LEU A 20 -2.18 1.12 -5.40
CA LEU A 20 -1.41 1.55 -4.23
C LEU A 20 -1.38 0.49 -3.11
N ARG A 21 -2.47 -0.26 -2.94
CA ARG A 21 -2.52 -1.39 -2.01
C ARG A 21 -1.53 -2.49 -2.42
N LEU A 22 -1.53 -2.86 -3.70
CA LEU A 22 -0.63 -3.89 -4.24
C LEU A 22 0.84 -3.46 -4.20
N THR A 23 1.12 -2.18 -4.43
CA THR A 23 2.50 -1.66 -4.47
C THR A 23 3.11 -1.40 -3.10
N SER A 24 2.38 -1.64 -2.01
CA SER A 24 2.79 -1.31 -0.63
C SER A 24 4.10 -1.93 -0.16
N SER A 25 4.53 -3.06 -0.74
CA SER A 25 5.78 -3.76 -0.38
C SER A 25 6.87 -3.64 -1.46
N LEU A 26 6.70 -2.76 -2.45
CA LEU A 26 7.66 -2.58 -3.54
C LEU A 26 8.84 -1.67 -3.14
N THR A 27 9.81 -1.58 -4.05
CA THR A 27 11.00 -0.74 -3.89
C THR A 27 10.64 0.72 -3.67
N THR A 28 11.32 1.34 -2.72
CA THR A 28 11.29 2.78 -2.46
C THR A 28 12.62 3.40 -2.88
N LYS A 29 12.69 4.74 -2.84
CA LYS A 29 13.93 5.47 -3.13
C LYS A 29 15.12 5.03 -2.26
N GLY A 30 14.88 4.61 -1.01
CA GLY A 30 15.94 4.29 -0.03
C GLY A 30 16.12 2.79 0.26
N ALA A 31 15.23 1.92 -0.22
CA ALA A 31 15.28 0.49 0.05
C ALA A 31 14.61 -0.32 -1.06
N SER A 32 15.28 -1.39 -1.51
CA SER A 32 14.68 -2.38 -2.42
C SER A 32 13.56 -3.15 -1.73
N SER A 33 12.61 -3.68 -2.51
CA SER A 33 11.58 -4.59 -2.01
C SER A 33 12.17 -5.78 -1.24
N PHE A 34 13.31 -6.32 -1.69
CA PHE A 34 14.03 -7.37 -0.97
C PHE A 34 14.47 -6.93 0.43
N LYS A 35 15.08 -5.73 0.55
CA LYS A 35 15.51 -5.19 1.84
C LYS A 35 14.32 -4.94 2.77
N ILE A 36 13.19 -4.48 2.23
CA ILE A 36 11.95 -4.25 2.98
C ILE A 36 11.41 -5.58 3.50
N THR A 37 11.20 -6.57 2.63
CA THR A 37 10.67 -7.89 3.00
C THR A 37 11.56 -8.57 4.04
N ARG A 38 12.88 -8.61 3.83
CA ARG A 38 13.80 -9.25 4.78
C ARG A 38 13.93 -8.50 6.09
N GLY A 39 13.85 -7.17 6.07
CA GLY A 39 13.82 -6.37 7.29
C GLY A 39 12.62 -6.70 8.17
N ILE A 40 11.43 -6.87 7.57
CA ILE A 40 10.20 -7.24 8.27
C ILE A 40 10.30 -8.67 8.81
N GLU A 41 10.79 -9.61 8.01
CA GLU A 41 10.92 -11.03 8.42
C GLU A 41 11.98 -11.23 9.51
N ALA A 42 13.09 -10.48 9.48
CA ALA A 42 14.17 -10.59 10.47
C ALA A 42 13.71 -10.24 11.90
N VAL A 43 12.68 -9.39 12.02
CA VAL A 43 12.06 -9.05 13.32
C VAL A 43 10.85 -9.94 13.64
N GLY A 44 10.55 -10.94 12.81
CA GLY A 44 9.38 -11.81 12.95
C GLY A 44 8.04 -11.13 12.65
N GLY A 45 8.07 -10.00 11.93
CA GLY A 45 6.89 -9.21 11.61
C GLY A 45 6.11 -9.69 10.38
N LYS A 46 4.92 -9.14 10.20
CA LYS A 46 4.10 -9.31 9.00
C LYS A 46 3.47 -7.97 8.60
N LEU A 47 3.68 -7.55 7.36
CA LEU A 47 3.02 -6.39 6.79
C LEU A 47 1.72 -6.82 6.08
N SER A 48 0.63 -6.10 6.29
CA SER A 48 -0.65 -6.32 5.62
C SER A 48 -1.32 -4.98 5.35
N VAL A 49 -1.82 -4.79 4.11
CA VAL A 49 -2.41 -3.52 3.67
C VAL A 49 -3.79 -3.79 3.12
N HIS A 50 -4.76 -3.04 3.64
CA HIS A 50 -6.16 -3.10 3.24
C HIS A 50 -6.56 -1.72 2.73
N SER A 51 -7.27 -1.67 1.61
CA SER A 51 -7.99 -0.46 1.22
C SER A 51 -9.47 -0.75 1.30
N ILE A 52 -10.22 0.17 1.85
CA ILE A 52 -11.67 0.08 1.98
C ILE A 52 -12.31 1.27 1.27
N PHE A 53 -13.57 1.11 0.89
CA PHE A 53 -14.42 2.24 0.60
C PHE A 53 -14.83 2.86 1.94
N ASN A 54 -14.17 3.95 2.34
CA ASN A 54 -14.51 4.63 3.59
C ASN A 54 -15.61 5.65 3.31
N GLN A 55 -16.80 5.36 3.79
CA GLN A 55 -17.94 6.27 3.88
C GLN A 55 -17.91 6.80 5.30
N GLU A 56 -17.86 8.13 5.46
CA GLU A 56 -18.24 8.72 6.76
C GLU A 56 -19.59 8.15 7.22
#